data_AF-A0A535AQB0-F1
#
_entry.id   AF-A0A535AQB0-F1
#
_cell.length_a   1.000
_cell.length_b   1.000
_cell.length_c   1.000
_cell.angle_alpha   90.00
_cell.angle_beta   90.00
_cell.angle_gamma   90.00
#
_symmetry.space_group_name_H-M   'P 1'
#
loop_
_entity.id
_entity.type
_entity.pdbx_description
1 polymer ?
#
loop_
_entity_poly.entity_id
_entity_poly.type
_entity_poly.pdbx_seq_one_letter_code
_entity_poly.pdbx_strand_id
1 'polypeptide(L)'
;MLSTSATADEGTPLPRAVPLARALPRAFSTYSDLIAYASSLAADQSALDQRAIDVQTQLTALQTKLGPVPAVRRGGTLFDVESDSYSRDVQSDLAVLSVRAATFSRTLLQLQTAGALTAARTPWRMPTVGEVTQPFGPTDLWVEPGRAYAGVTYAHFHDGVDIAGEWAADVVAPARGRVVFVGRMMDGAEVVVLAHDGGLVSMYVHLDAYTSPPPVAAGDEVAAGQKIGTVGMTGIVTGAHLHWSVYRAGELIDPMSLIAH
;
A
#
# COMPACT_ATOMS: atom_id res chain seq x y z
N MET A 1 14.01 50.75 25.95
CA MET A 1 13.23 51.14 24.76
C MET A 1 13.65 50.23 23.62
N LEU A 2 12.68 49.56 22.98
CA LEU A 2 12.75 48.91 21.64
C LEU A 2 13.70 47.69 21.56
N SER A 3 13.41 46.58 20.88
CA SER A 3 12.29 46.15 20.06
C SER A 3 12.37 44.62 19.93
N THR A 4 11.20 43.98 19.97
CA THR A 4 10.91 42.61 19.55
C THR A 4 11.25 42.33 18.08
N SER A 5 11.65 41.10 17.76
CA SER A 5 11.11 40.34 16.60
C SER A 5 11.74 38.92 16.56
N ALA A 6 11.05 37.95 17.16
CA ALA A 6 11.20 36.56 16.78
C ALA A 6 10.19 36.32 15.66
N THR A 7 10.70 36.10 14.45
CA THR A 7 9.91 35.81 13.26
C THR A 7 9.17 34.49 13.44
N ALA A 8 7.86 34.54 13.23
CA ALA A 8 7.00 33.39 13.12
C ALA A 8 7.53 32.48 11.99
N ASP A 9 7.80 31.22 12.33
CA ASP A 9 7.92 30.14 11.35
C ASP A 9 6.51 29.91 10.80
N GLU A 10 6.19 30.64 9.73
CA GLU A 10 4.98 30.43 8.94
C GLU A 10 5.00 29.00 8.42
N GLY A 11 4.23 28.14 9.08
CA GLY A 11 4.01 26.76 8.70
C GLY A 11 3.82 26.67 7.19
N THR A 12 4.71 25.92 6.56
CA THR A 12 4.70 25.64 5.13
C THR A 12 3.27 25.30 4.71
N PRO A 13 2.69 25.99 3.71
CA PRO A 13 1.35 25.67 3.23
C PRO A 13 1.29 24.20 2.90
N LEU A 14 0.25 23.51 3.39
CA LEU A 14 0.03 22.10 3.08
C LEU A 14 0.15 21.91 1.55
N PRO A 15 1.07 21.04 1.06
CA PRO A 15 1.01 20.65 -0.34
C PRO A 15 -0.39 20.13 -0.60
N ARG A 16 -1.02 20.63 -1.67
CA ARG A 16 -2.38 20.32 -2.08
C ARG A 16 -2.67 18.84 -1.87
N ALA A 17 -3.81 18.58 -1.26
CA ALA A 17 -4.42 17.26 -1.18
C ALA A 17 -4.21 16.50 -2.49
N VAL A 18 -3.74 15.25 -2.33
CA VAL A 18 -3.90 14.05 -3.18
C VAL A 18 -4.00 14.33 -4.68
N PRO A 19 -3.20 13.67 -5.56
CA PRO A 19 -3.50 13.75 -6.98
C PRO A 19 -4.97 13.32 -7.19
N LEU A 20 -5.81 14.28 -7.59
CA LEU A 20 -7.15 14.08 -8.10
C LEU A 20 -7.10 12.87 -9.03
N ALA A 21 -7.93 11.86 -8.72
CA ALA A 21 -8.28 10.71 -9.55
C ALA A 21 -7.63 10.78 -10.93
N ARG A 22 -6.38 10.29 -11.05
CA ARG A 22 -5.83 10.00 -12.38
C ARG A 22 -6.84 9.05 -13.00
N ALA A 23 -7.45 9.45 -14.12
CA ALA A 23 -8.22 8.51 -14.90
C ALA A 23 -7.28 7.33 -15.18
N LEU A 24 -7.59 6.17 -14.62
CA LEU A 24 -6.76 5.00 -14.76
C LEU A 24 -6.66 4.70 -16.27
N PRO A 25 -5.45 4.54 -16.82
CA PRO A 25 -5.29 4.19 -18.22
C PRO A 25 -6.10 2.93 -18.51
N ARG A 26 -6.87 2.96 -19.61
CA ARG A 26 -7.71 1.82 -20.00
C ARG A 26 -6.93 0.75 -20.78
N ALA A 27 -5.70 1.04 -21.19
CA ALA A 27 -4.87 0.14 -21.98
C ALA A 27 -3.39 0.46 -21.77
N PHE A 28 -2.57 -0.59 -21.90
CA PHE A 28 -1.10 -0.52 -21.91
C PHE A 28 -0.58 -1.31 -23.10
N SER A 29 0.46 -0.80 -23.74
CA SER A 29 1.13 -1.48 -24.86
C SER A 29 2.10 -2.57 -24.38
N THR A 30 2.70 -2.41 -23.21
CA THR A 30 3.68 -3.36 -22.70
C THR A 30 3.44 -3.66 -21.22
N TYR A 31 3.87 -4.84 -20.77
CA TYR A 31 3.89 -5.17 -19.35
C TYR A 31 4.78 -4.21 -18.56
N SER A 32 5.91 -3.78 -19.12
CA SER A 32 6.81 -2.82 -18.47
C SER A 32 6.13 -1.49 -18.17
N ASP A 33 5.35 -0.94 -19.11
CA ASP A 33 4.60 0.31 -18.90
C ASP A 33 3.52 0.15 -17.81
N LEU A 34 2.80 -0.98 -17.85
CA LEU A 34 1.79 -1.33 -16.85
C LEU A 34 2.39 -1.44 -15.45
N ILE A 35 3.50 -2.17 -15.31
CA ILE A 35 4.19 -2.34 -14.03
C ILE A 35 4.81 -1.03 -13.53
N ALA A 36 5.39 -0.21 -14.41
CA ALA A 36 5.90 1.11 -14.02
C ALA A 36 4.78 2.01 -13.48
N TYR A 37 3.63 2.01 -14.15
CA TYR A 37 2.46 2.76 -13.70
C TYR A 37 1.93 2.23 -12.36
N ALA A 38 1.71 0.92 -12.24
CA ALA A 38 1.27 0.29 -11.00
C ALA A 38 2.23 0.54 -9.84
N SER A 39 3.54 0.50 -10.09
CA SER A 39 4.57 0.77 -9.08
C SER A 39 4.53 2.22 -8.62
N SER A 40 4.25 3.17 -9.53
CA SER A 40 4.07 4.58 -9.15
C SER A 40 2.86 4.78 -8.23
N LEU A 41 1.74 4.11 -8.50
CA LEU A 41 0.55 4.16 -7.64
C LEU A 41 0.80 3.50 -6.27
N ALA A 42 1.49 2.35 -6.25
CA ALA A 42 1.85 1.69 -5.00
C ALA A 42 2.82 2.53 -4.15
N ALA A 43 3.73 3.28 -4.79
CA ALA A 43 4.63 4.22 -4.11
C ALA A 43 3.86 5.41 -3.52
N ASP A 44 2.94 6.02 -4.29
CA ASP A 44 2.08 7.11 -3.82
C ASP A 44 1.25 6.67 -2.60
N GLN A 45 0.65 5.49 -2.66
CA GLN A 45 -0.09 4.90 -1.54
C GLN A 45 0.81 4.67 -0.33
N SER A 46 2.00 4.10 -0.53
CA SER A 46 2.96 3.87 0.56
C SER A 46 3.41 5.17 1.23
N ALA A 47 3.52 6.28 0.48
CA ALA A 47 3.84 7.58 1.03
C ALA A 47 2.69 8.16 1.88
N LEU A 48 1.45 7.97 1.44
CA LEU A 48 0.26 8.34 2.20
C LEU A 48 0.17 7.56 3.52
N ASP A 49 0.38 6.24 3.46
CA ASP A 49 0.37 5.36 4.63
C ASP A 49 1.45 5.77 5.64
N GLN A 50 2.68 6.00 5.18
CA GLN A 50 3.78 6.42 6.06
C GLN A 50 3.47 7.74 6.76
N ARG A 51 2.91 8.71 6.03
CA ARG A 51 2.49 9.99 6.61
C ARG A 51 1.40 9.80 7.66
N ALA A 52 0.46 8.89 7.46
CA ALA A 52 -0.58 8.59 8.45
C ALA A 52 0.01 7.94 9.71
N ILE A 53 0.99 7.04 9.55
CA ILE A 53 1.72 6.42 10.67
C ILE A 53 2.50 7.47 11.47
N ASP A 54 3.19 8.39 10.79
CA ASP A 54 3.97 9.45 11.44
C ASP A 54 3.05 10.39 12.24
N VAL A 55 1.93 10.82 11.65
CA VAL A 55 0.92 11.65 12.32
C VAL A 55 0.32 10.92 13.52
N GLN A 56 -0.02 9.64 13.38
CA GLN A 56 -0.54 8.82 14.47
C GLN A 56 0.48 8.70 15.61
N THR A 57 1.76 8.52 15.29
CA THR A 57 2.85 8.43 16.28
C THR A 57 3.00 9.73 17.05
N GLN A 58 2.97 10.87 16.36
CA GLN A 58 3.02 12.20 16.98
C GLN A 58 1.79 12.47 17.86
N LEU A 59 0.61 12.05 17.41
CA LEU A 59 -0.63 12.17 18.19
C LEU A 59 -0.55 11.36 19.48
N THR A 60 -0.13 10.09 19.41
CA THR A 60 0.05 9.23 20.59
C THR A 60 1.06 9.83 21.57
N ALA A 61 2.18 10.37 21.07
CA ALA A 61 3.18 11.02 21.92
C ALA A 61 2.62 12.27 22.64
N LEU A 62 1.80 13.08 21.96
CA LEU A 62 1.15 14.24 22.58
C LEU A 62 0.10 13.84 23.61
N GLN A 63 -0.69 12.80 23.33
CA GLN A 63 -1.68 12.27 24.27
C GLN A 63 -1.01 11.74 25.54
N THR A 64 0.13 11.06 25.43
CA THR A 64 0.92 10.62 26.58
C THR A 64 1.44 11.82 27.41
N LYS A 65 1.85 12.92 26.76
CA LYS A 65 2.27 14.15 27.46
C LYS A 65 1.11 14.87 28.16
N LEU A 66 -0.09 14.82 27.59
CA LEU A 66 -1.29 15.37 28.22
C LEU A 66 -1.67 14.59 29.48
N GLY A 67 -1.44 13.27 29.51
CA GLY A 67 -1.71 12.39 30.65
C GLY A 67 -3.18 12.41 31.11
N PRO A 68 -3.56 11.55 32.08
CA PRO A 68 -4.78 11.76 32.85
C PRO A 68 -4.51 12.88 33.87
N VAL A 69 -5.09 14.06 33.68
CA VAL A 69 -5.00 15.15 34.67
C VAL A 69 -5.62 14.63 36.00
N PRO A 70 -4.84 14.43 37.07
CA PRO A 70 -5.41 14.03 38.35
C PRO A 70 -6.31 15.17 38.84
N ALA A 71 -7.52 14.85 39.29
CA ALA A 71 -8.43 15.82 39.88
C ALA A 71 -7.71 16.55 41.03
N VAL A 72 -7.39 17.83 40.83
CA VAL A 72 -6.73 18.68 41.83
C VAL A 72 -7.64 18.73 43.07
N ARG A 73 -7.22 18.09 44.16
CA ARG A 73 -7.87 18.25 45.47
C ARG A 73 -7.52 19.63 46.01
N ARG A 74 -8.47 20.55 46.01
CA ARG A 74 -8.34 21.86 46.68
C ARG A 74 -8.25 21.65 48.20
N GLY A 75 -7.04 21.73 48.76
CA GLY A 75 -6.78 21.95 50.18
C GLY A 75 -5.97 23.25 50.31
N GLY A 76 -6.55 24.29 50.90
CA GLY A 76 -6.01 25.65 50.91
C GLY A 76 -4.86 25.88 51.89
N THR A 77 -4.03 26.90 51.60
CA THR A 77 -3.72 28.07 52.45
C THR A 77 -2.61 28.92 51.79
N LEU A 78 -2.89 30.20 51.54
CA LEU A 78 -2.05 31.39 51.77
C LEU A 78 -0.54 31.36 51.38
N PHE A 79 -0.21 30.97 50.15
CA PHE A 79 0.99 31.44 49.42
C PHE A 79 0.70 31.36 47.90
N ASP A 80 -0.14 32.27 47.39
CA ASP A 80 -0.84 32.04 46.11
C ASP A 80 -0.32 32.78 44.86
N VAL A 81 0.70 33.65 44.94
CA VAL A 81 1.12 34.41 43.75
C VAL A 81 2.08 33.62 42.83
N GLU A 82 3.01 32.87 43.41
CA GLU A 82 3.98 32.04 42.67
C GLU A 82 3.36 30.70 42.22
N SER A 83 2.40 30.19 43.00
CA SER A 83 1.55 29.06 42.59
C SER A 83 0.59 29.46 41.45
N ASP A 84 0.08 30.70 41.41
CA ASP A 84 -0.79 31.19 40.33
C ASP A 84 -0.04 31.42 39.01
N SER A 85 1.21 31.88 39.04
CA SER A 85 2.04 31.98 37.82
C SER A 85 2.39 30.59 37.31
N TYR A 86 2.86 29.69 38.19
CA TYR A 86 3.17 28.31 37.84
C TYR A 86 1.94 27.56 37.29
N SER A 87 0.77 27.75 37.89
CA SER A 87 -0.49 27.15 37.43
C SER A 87 -0.96 27.71 36.08
N ARG A 88 -0.76 29.00 35.81
CA ARG A 88 -1.06 29.63 34.51
C ARG A 88 -0.12 29.13 33.41
N ASP A 89 1.16 28.98 33.71
CA ASP A 89 2.14 28.49 32.75
C ASP A 89 1.80 27.04 32.36
N VAL A 90 1.53 26.18 33.34
CA VAL A 90 1.07 24.79 33.09
C VAL A 90 -0.25 24.75 32.30
N GLN A 91 -1.21 25.62 32.58
CA GLN A 91 -2.46 25.70 31.82
C GLN A 91 -2.24 26.14 30.36
N SER A 92 -1.32 27.08 30.12
CA SER A 92 -1.00 27.54 28.77
C SER A 92 -0.28 26.47 27.95
N ASP A 93 0.64 25.72 28.57
CA ASP A 93 1.30 24.57 27.95
C ASP A 93 0.31 23.46 27.60
N LEU A 94 -0.62 23.12 28.51
CA LEU A 94 -1.68 22.14 28.26
C LEU A 94 -2.63 22.59 27.13
N ALA A 95 -2.95 23.88 27.06
CA ALA A 95 -3.77 24.43 25.98
C ALA A 95 -3.06 24.26 24.62
N VAL A 96 -1.77 24.60 24.53
CA VAL A 96 -0.97 24.42 23.30
C VAL A 96 -0.90 22.95 22.89
N LEU A 97 -0.66 22.03 23.83
CA LEU A 97 -0.62 20.59 23.56
C LEU A 97 -1.98 20.05 23.06
N SER A 98 -3.09 20.50 23.66
CA SER A 98 -4.44 20.08 23.26
C SER A 98 -4.80 20.54 21.85
N VAL A 99 -4.45 21.78 21.47
CA VAL A 99 -4.67 22.31 20.13
C VAL A 99 -3.85 21.52 19.10
N ARG A 100 -2.59 21.20 19.40
CA ARG A 100 -1.75 20.36 18.53
C ARG A 100 -2.34 18.97 18.34
N ALA A 101 -2.79 18.32 19.41
CA ALA A 101 -3.43 17.01 19.35
C ALA A 101 -4.71 17.04 18.49
N ALA A 102 -5.53 18.10 18.60
CA ALA A 102 -6.72 18.28 17.77
C ALA A 102 -6.37 18.45 16.28
N THR A 103 -5.31 19.20 15.96
CA THR A 103 -4.83 19.36 14.58
C THR A 103 -4.36 18.03 14.00
N PHE A 104 -3.53 17.26 14.71
CA PHE A 104 -3.09 15.95 14.23
C PHE A 104 -4.24 14.96 14.06
N SER A 105 -5.23 14.99 14.96
CA SER A 105 -6.43 14.16 14.84
C SER A 105 -7.21 14.45 13.55
N ARG A 106 -7.34 15.74 13.17
CA ARG A 106 -7.97 16.14 11.90
C ARG A 106 -7.14 15.72 10.69
N THR A 107 -5.82 15.91 10.74
CA THR A 107 -4.92 15.49 9.66
C THR A 107 -4.99 13.98 9.44
N LEU A 108 -5.02 13.19 10.51
CA LEU A 108 -5.15 11.74 10.42
C LEU A 108 -6.47 11.34 9.75
N LEU A 109 -7.58 11.96 10.15
CA LEU A 109 -8.87 11.72 9.51
C LEU A 109 -8.83 12.06 8.01
N GLN A 110 -8.21 13.19 7.63
CA GLN A 110 -8.05 13.56 6.22
C GLN A 110 -7.24 12.52 5.44
N LEU A 111 -6.13 12.03 6.00
CA LEU A 111 -5.32 10.99 5.38
C LEU A 111 -6.11 9.68 5.23
N GLN A 112 -6.87 9.27 6.24
CA GLN A 112 -7.73 8.09 6.18
C GLN A 112 -8.82 8.23 5.12
N THR A 113 -9.45 9.41 5.00
CA THR A 113 -10.42 9.68 3.92
C THR A 113 -9.79 9.70 2.54
N ALA A 114 -8.47 9.96 2.46
CA ALA A 114 -7.69 9.85 1.23
C ALA A 114 -7.21 8.42 0.94
N GLY A 115 -7.61 7.43 1.75
CA GLY A 115 -7.24 6.03 1.60
C GLY A 115 -5.95 5.61 2.31
N ALA A 116 -5.35 6.48 3.13
CA ALA A 116 -4.16 6.11 3.90
C ALA A 116 -4.49 5.15 5.04
N LEU A 117 -3.61 4.18 5.27
CA LEU A 117 -3.82 3.11 6.24
C LEU A 117 -2.73 3.16 7.32
N THR A 118 -3.15 2.95 8.58
CA THR A 118 -2.24 2.89 9.75
C THR A 118 -2.11 1.49 10.34
N ALA A 119 -2.86 0.52 9.82
CA ALA A 119 -2.83 -0.86 10.29
C ALA A 119 -1.59 -1.61 9.79
N ALA A 120 -1.10 -2.55 10.60
CA ALA A 120 0.01 -3.42 10.24
C ALA A 120 -0.33 -4.30 9.03
N ARG A 121 0.69 -4.59 8.21
CA ARG A 121 0.54 -5.47 7.04
C ARG A 121 0.27 -6.89 7.49
N THR A 122 -0.72 -7.52 6.88
CA THR A 122 -0.96 -8.96 7.05
C THR A 122 -0.01 -9.77 6.18
N PRO A 123 0.40 -10.98 6.61
CA PRO A 123 1.10 -11.91 5.73
C PRO A 123 0.31 -12.18 4.46
N TRP A 124 1.01 -12.41 3.35
CA TRP A 124 0.36 -12.76 2.10
C TRP A 124 -0.07 -14.23 2.13
N ARG A 125 -1.15 -14.51 1.41
CA ARG A 125 -1.64 -15.87 1.17
C ARG A 125 -1.45 -16.24 -0.29
N MET A 126 -1.51 -17.54 -0.60
CA MET A 126 -1.51 -18.01 -1.97
C MET A 126 -2.72 -17.46 -2.74
N PRO A 127 -2.52 -16.99 -3.99
CA PRO A 127 -3.60 -16.39 -4.78
C PRO A 127 -4.53 -17.41 -5.42
N THR A 128 -4.13 -18.68 -5.49
CA THR A 128 -5.00 -19.77 -5.95
C THR A 128 -4.63 -21.06 -5.22
N VAL A 129 -5.53 -22.04 -5.25
CA VAL A 129 -5.26 -23.39 -4.76
C VAL A 129 -4.64 -24.19 -5.89
N GLY A 130 -3.46 -24.74 -5.65
CA GLY A 130 -2.72 -25.47 -6.68
C GLY A 130 -1.29 -25.80 -6.29
N GLU A 131 -0.65 -26.67 -7.07
CA GLU A 131 0.78 -26.97 -6.94
C GLU A 131 1.59 -25.95 -7.74
N VAL A 132 2.72 -25.51 -7.19
CA VAL A 132 3.69 -24.72 -7.95
C VAL A 132 4.38 -25.63 -8.97
N THR A 133 4.03 -25.48 -10.24
CA THR A 133 4.60 -26.27 -11.34
C THR A 133 5.90 -25.68 -11.86
N GLN A 134 6.04 -24.36 -11.76
CA GLN A 134 7.26 -23.66 -12.15
C GLN A 134 7.61 -22.59 -11.12
N PRO A 135 8.74 -22.74 -10.40
CA PRO A 135 9.17 -21.75 -9.43
C PRO A 135 9.71 -20.50 -10.13
N PHE A 136 9.84 -19.43 -9.35
CA PHE A 136 10.53 -18.23 -9.76
C PHE A 136 12.03 -18.46 -9.95
N GLY A 137 12.62 -17.84 -10.97
CA GLY A 137 14.06 -17.76 -11.13
C GLY A 137 14.63 -18.41 -12.39
N PRO A 138 15.95 -18.68 -12.40
CA PRO A 138 16.62 -19.33 -13.52
C PRO A 138 16.05 -20.72 -13.79
N THR A 139 15.90 -21.06 -15.05
CA THR A 139 15.25 -22.30 -15.50
C THR A 139 15.89 -22.84 -16.77
N ASP A 140 15.75 -24.15 -17.01
CA ASP A 140 16.21 -24.80 -18.25
C ASP A 140 15.12 -24.85 -19.34
N LEU A 141 13.94 -24.30 -19.05
CA LEU A 141 12.84 -24.24 -20.00
C LEU A 141 13.15 -23.25 -21.12
N TRP A 142 13.43 -23.79 -22.30
CA TRP A 142 13.86 -23.01 -23.47
C TRP A 142 12.83 -21.97 -23.96
N VAL A 143 11.56 -22.13 -23.57
CA VAL A 143 10.46 -21.21 -23.90
C VAL A 143 10.49 -19.93 -23.05
N GLU A 144 11.15 -19.96 -21.89
CA GLU A 144 11.24 -18.81 -21.01
C GLU A 144 12.19 -17.76 -21.59
N PRO A 145 11.86 -16.46 -21.54
CA PRO A 145 12.72 -15.43 -22.07
C PRO A 145 14.00 -15.28 -21.22
N GLY A 146 15.06 -14.80 -21.85
CA GLY A 146 16.26 -14.37 -21.14
C GLY A 146 15.99 -13.10 -20.34
N ARG A 147 16.56 -13.01 -19.13
CA ARG A 147 16.37 -11.87 -18.22
C ARG A 147 17.65 -11.56 -17.45
N ALA A 148 17.88 -10.27 -17.24
CA ALA A 148 18.82 -9.80 -16.23
C ALA A 148 18.12 -9.70 -14.87
N TYR A 149 18.64 -10.37 -13.85
CA TYR A 149 18.11 -10.38 -12.49
C TYR A 149 19.26 -10.26 -11.49
N ALA A 150 19.13 -9.35 -10.51
CA ALA A 150 20.14 -9.09 -9.49
C ALA A 150 21.58 -8.88 -10.04
N GLY A 151 21.70 -8.24 -11.22
CA GLY A 151 22.99 -7.96 -11.87
C GLY A 151 23.57 -9.11 -12.70
N VAL A 152 22.86 -10.24 -12.83
CA VAL A 152 23.28 -11.41 -13.61
C VAL A 152 22.31 -11.65 -14.77
N THR A 153 22.82 -11.97 -15.95
CA THR A 153 22.00 -12.30 -17.13
C THR A 153 21.83 -13.81 -17.25
N TYR A 154 20.57 -14.26 -17.30
CA TYR A 154 20.19 -15.65 -17.51
C TYR A 154 19.64 -15.83 -18.92
N ALA A 155 19.96 -16.97 -19.55
CA ALA A 155 19.45 -17.32 -20.88
C ALA A 155 17.94 -17.57 -20.88
N HIS A 156 17.44 -18.14 -19.78
CA HIS A 156 16.03 -18.45 -19.53
C HIS A 156 15.75 -18.14 -18.05
N PHE A 157 14.71 -17.36 -17.79
CA PHE A 157 14.34 -16.97 -16.43
C PHE A 157 12.83 -16.80 -16.34
N HIS A 158 12.25 -17.49 -15.36
CA HIS A 158 10.84 -17.39 -15.07
C HIS A 158 10.59 -16.24 -14.09
N ASP A 159 9.82 -15.24 -14.53
CA ASP A 159 9.61 -13.99 -13.81
C ASP A 159 8.40 -13.97 -12.89
N GLY A 160 7.83 -15.14 -12.62
CA GLY A 160 6.75 -15.32 -11.68
C GLY A 160 6.80 -16.71 -11.07
N VAL A 161 5.67 -17.15 -10.55
CA VAL A 161 5.42 -18.51 -10.10
C VAL A 161 4.21 -19.02 -10.86
N ASP A 162 4.33 -20.20 -11.47
CA ASP A 162 3.22 -20.84 -12.13
C ASP A 162 2.60 -21.83 -11.18
N ILE A 163 1.31 -21.62 -10.93
CA ILE A 163 0.52 -22.45 -10.03
C ILE A 163 -0.48 -23.19 -10.91
N ALA A 164 -0.35 -24.51 -10.98
CA ALA A 164 -1.33 -25.35 -11.65
C ALA A 164 -2.67 -25.22 -10.95
N GLY A 165 -3.69 -24.77 -11.69
CA GLY A 165 -5.05 -24.68 -11.21
C GLY A 165 -5.97 -25.39 -12.19
N GLU A 166 -7.02 -26.01 -11.66
CA GLU A 166 -8.12 -26.43 -12.53
C GLU A 166 -8.66 -25.20 -13.28
N TRP A 167 -9.10 -25.40 -14.52
CA TRP A 167 -9.73 -24.33 -15.26
C TRP A 167 -10.92 -23.78 -14.47
N ALA A 168 -11.04 -22.45 -14.44
CA ALA A 168 -12.01 -21.70 -13.63
C ALA A 168 -11.82 -21.75 -12.11
N ALA A 169 -10.71 -22.31 -11.59
CA ALA A 169 -10.36 -22.21 -10.17
C ALA A 169 -10.25 -20.73 -9.74
N ASP A 170 -10.69 -20.42 -8.52
CA ASP A 170 -10.71 -19.05 -8.02
C ASP A 170 -9.30 -18.48 -7.86
N VAL A 171 -9.10 -17.28 -8.42
CA VAL A 171 -7.92 -16.44 -8.15
C VAL A 171 -8.34 -15.31 -7.23
N VAL A 172 -7.64 -15.17 -6.11
CA VAL A 172 -7.94 -14.22 -5.04
C VAL A 172 -6.77 -13.29 -4.77
N ALA A 173 -7.07 -12.11 -4.22
CA ALA A 173 -6.04 -11.17 -3.80
C ALA A 173 -5.24 -11.75 -2.61
N PRO A 174 -3.90 -11.80 -2.68
CA PRO A 174 -3.05 -12.37 -1.63
C PRO A 174 -2.98 -11.48 -0.39
N ALA A 175 -3.19 -10.18 -0.58
CA ALA A 175 -3.30 -9.16 0.44
C ALA A 175 -4.30 -8.09 -0.03
N ARG A 176 -4.68 -7.18 0.87
CA ARG A 176 -5.49 -6.02 0.47
C ARG A 176 -4.75 -5.19 -0.58
N GLY A 177 -5.48 -4.54 -1.48
CA GLY A 177 -4.88 -3.69 -2.49
C GLY A 177 -5.91 -2.91 -3.29
N ARG A 178 -5.42 -2.18 -4.29
CA ARG A 178 -6.24 -1.48 -5.28
C ARG A 178 -5.99 -2.09 -6.66
N VAL A 179 -7.06 -2.36 -7.38
CA VAL A 179 -6.99 -2.83 -8.77
C VAL A 179 -6.47 -1.69 -9.64
N VAL A 180 -5.33 -1.89 -10.28
CA VAL A 180 -4.71 -0.93 -11.19
C VAL A 180 -5.18 -1.14 -12.61
N PHE A 181 -5.27 -2.42 -13.01
CA PHE A 181 -5.61 -2.80 -14.37
C PHE A 181 -6.36 -4.12 -14.38
N VAL A 182 -7.33 -4.21 -15.29
CA VAL A 182 -8.02 -5.43 -15.68
C VAL A 182 -8.18 -5.36 -17.19
N GLY A 183 -7.70 -6.39 -17.89
CA GLY A 183 -7.92 -6.50 -19.32
C GLY A 183 -6.85 -7.28 -20.04
N ARG A 184 -6.91 -7.17 -21.37
CA ARG A 184 -6.12 -7.99 -22.28
C ARG A 184 -4.81 -7.32 -22.70
N MET A 185 -3.72 -8.08 -22.61
CA MET A 185 -2.39 -7.67 -23.06
C MET A 185 -2.15 -8.08 -24.53
N MET A 186 -1.06 -7.58 -25.13
CA MET A 186 -0.76 -7.77 -26.56
C MET A 186 -0.55 -9.23 -26.96
N ASP A 187 -0.11 -10.08 -26.04
CA ASP A 187 0.02 -11.53 -26.19
C ASP A 187 -1.34 -12.26 -26.14
N GLY A 188 -2.43 -11.54 -25.87
CA GLY A 188 -3.77 -12.08 -25.74
C GLY A 188 -4.11 -12.62 -24.35
N ALA A 189 -3.23 -12.47 -23.36
CA ALA A 189 -3.49 -12.84 -21.97
C ALA A 189 -4.45 -11.86 -21.31
N GLU A 190 -5.38 -12.38 -20.51
CA GLU A 190 -6.21 -11.59 -19.61
C GLU A 190 -5.49 -11.45 -18.28
N VAL A 191 -5.38 -10.20 -17.82
CA VAL A 191 -4.50 -9.83 -16.71
C VAL A 191 -5.25 -8.97 -15.70
N VAL A 192 -5.00 -9.25 -14.41
CA VAL A 192 -5.32 -8.34 -13.31
C VAL A 192 -4.01 -7.87 -12.68
N VAL A 193 -3.91 -6.58 -12.38
CA VAL A 193 -2.78 -6.01 -11.63
C VAL A 193 -3.29 -5.30 -10.40
N LEU A 194 -2.71 -5.60 -9.24
CA LEU A 194 -3.02 -4.98 -7.98
C LEU A 194 -1.83 -4.18 -7.44
N ALA A 195 -2.08 -2.97 -6.98
CA ALA A 195 -1.15 -2.22 -6.15
C ALA A 195 -1.48 -2.48 -4.68
N HIS A 196 -0.47 -2.85 -3.90
CA HIS A 196 -0.57 -3.16 -2.49
C HIS A 196 0.24 -2.17 -1.65
N ASP A 197 0.00 -2.18 -0.36
CA ASP A 197 0.77 -1.37 0.58
C ASP A 197 2.26 -1.68 0.50
N GLY A 198 3.08 -0.65 0.74
CA GLY A 198 4.54 -0.81 0.77
C GLY A 198 5.24 -0.85 -0.57
N GLY A 199 4.60 -0.30 -1.60
CA GLY A 199 5.18 -0.28 -2.94
C GLY A 199 5.22 -1.65 -3.60
N LEU A 200 4.37 -2.58 -3.16
CA LEU A 200 4.24 -3.91 -3.75
C LEU A 200 3.21 -3.87 -4.88
N VAL A 201 3.49 -4.57 -5.96
CA VAL A 201 2.58 -4.76 -7.09
C VAL A 201 2.52 -6.25 -7.38
N SER A 202 1.32 -6.80 -7.56
CA SER A 202 1.15 -8.19 -7.99
C SER A 202 0.40 -8.24 -9.32
N MET A 203 0.78 -9.20 -10.16
CA MET A 203 0.23 -9.41 -11.48
C MET A 203 -0.24 -10.85 -11.63
N TYR A 204 -1.45 -11.02 -12.17
CA TYR A 204 -2.11 -12.31 -12.37
C TYR A 204 -2.38 -12.47 -13.86
N VAL A 205 -1.73 -13.44 -14.49
CA VAL A 205 -1.76 -13.63 -15.95
C VAL A 205 -2.45 -14.94 -16.30
N HIS A 206 -2.90 -15.05 -17.55
CA HIS A 206 -3.61 -16.20 -18.11
C HIS A 206 -4.99 -16.44 -17.50
N LEU A 207 -5.64 -15.38 -16.99
CA LEU A 207 -6.98 -15.49 -16.39
C LEU A 207 -8.03 -15.86 -17.44
N ASP A 208 -9.16 -16.43 -16.99
CA ASP A 208 -10.29 -16.64 -17.87
C ASP A 208 -10.93 -15.28 -18.21
N ALA A 209 -11.14 -15.02 -19.50
CA ALA A 209 -11.80 -13.82 -20.01
C ALA A 209 -13.21 -14.09 -20.55
N TYR A 210 -13.62 -15.36 -20.61
CA TYR A 210 -14.77 -15.81 -21.39
C TYR A 210 -15.87 -16.38 -20.50
N THR A 211 -15.57 -17.43 -19.74
CA THR A 211 -16.61 -18.14 -18.97
C THR A 211 -16.79 -17.51 -17.60
N SER A 212 -15.67 -17.19 -16.94
CA SER A 212 -15.66 -16.50 -15.66
C SER A 212 -14.64 -15.34 -15.67
N PRO A 213 -14.95 -14.23 -16.37
CA PRO A 213 -14.08 -13.06 -16.41
C PRO A 213 -13.84 -12.44 -15.03
N PRO A 214 -12.77 -11.64 -14.86
CA PRO A 214 -12.51 -10.91 -13.61
C PRO A 214 -13.74 -10.12 -13.12
N PRO A 215 -14.20 -10.32 -11.88
CA PRO A 215 -15.37 -9.61 -11.33
C PRO A 215 -15.02 -8.23 -10.76
N VAL A 216 -13.80 -7.73 -11.03
CA VAL A 216 -13.27 -6.47 -10.51
C VAL A 216 -12.92 -5.52 -11.66
N ALA A 217 -12.83 -4.23 -11.36
CA ALA A 217 -12.46 -3.19 -12.30
C ALA A 217 -11.34 -2.31 -11.75
N ALA A 218 -10.60 -1.66 -12.66
CA ALA A 218 -9.58 -0.68 -12.29
C ALA A 218 -10.18 0.41 -11.38
N GLY A 219 -9.56 0.60 -10.21
CA GLY A 219 -9.99 1.53 -9.18
C GLY A 219 -10.57 0.86 -7.94
N ASP A 220 -11.07 -0.37 -8.07
CA ASP A 220 -11.66 -1.12 -6.97
C ASP A 220 -10.65 -1.39 -5.84
N GLU A 221 -11.12 -1.31 -4.61
CA GLU A 221 -10.39 -1.80 -3.44
C GLU A 221 -10.74 -3.26 -3.21
N VAL A 222 -9.72 -4.08 -2.98
CA VAL A 222 -9.88 -5.51 -2.72
C VAL A 222 -9.32 -5.86 -1.35
N ALA A 223 -10.04 -6.71 -0.62
CA ALA A 223 -9.56 -7.31 0.62
C ALA A 223 -8.70 -8.55 0.34
N ALA A 224 -7.85 -8.94 1.29
CA ALA A 224 -7.16 -10.22 1.21
C ALA A 224 -8.17 -11.38 1.14
N GLY A 225 -7.97 -12.30 0.19
CA GLY A 225 -8.88 -13.42 -0.08
C GLY A 225 -10.09 -13.07 -0.94
N GLN A 226 -10.29 -11.81 -1.33
CA GLN A 226 -11.35 -11.44 -2.27
C GLN A 226 -11.04 -12.01 -3.66
N LYS A 227 -12.05 -12.62 -4.30
CA LYS A 227 -11.95 -13.10 -5.68
C LYS A 227 -11.70 -11.94 -6.64
N ILE A 228 -10.66 -12.08 -7.46
CA ILE A 228 -10.24 -11.11 -8.48
C ILE A 228 -10.29 -11.70 -9.90
N GLY A 229 -10.42 -13.01 -10.03
CA GLY A 229 -10.54 -13.68 -11.32
C GLY A 229 -10.65 -15.19 -11.15
N THR A 230 -10.45 -15.90 -12.26
CA THR A 230 -10.31 -17.35 -12.26
C THR A 230 -9.20 -17.79 -13.18
N VAL A 231 -8.62 -18.96 -12.92
CA VAL A 231 -7.58 -19.58 -13.74
C VAL A 231 -8.15 -19.84 -15.14
N GLY A 232 -7.45 -19.36 -16.15
CA GLY A 232 -7.84 -19.49 -17.55
C GLY A 232 -6.76 -20.13 -18.40
N MET A 233 -6.86 -19.85 -19.69
CA MET A 233 -5.95 -20.31 -20.74
C MET A 233 -5.75 -19.21 -21.80
N THR A 234 -5.78 -17.94 -21.37
CA THR A 234 -5.61 -16.79 -22.28
C THR A 234 -4.12 -16.50 -22.51
N GLY A 235 -3.75 -16.01 -23.69
CA GLY A 235 -2.36 -15.69 -24.01
C GLY A 235 -1.54 -16.88 -24.52
N ILE A 236 -0.22 -16.84 -24.31
CA ILE A 236 0.70 -17.91 -24.69
C ILE A 236 0.80 -18.89 -23.52
N VAL A 237 0.08 -20.00 -23.59
CA VAL A 237 0.02 -21.02 -22.53
C VAL A 237 0.05 -22.43 -23.10
N THR A 238 0.57 -23.39 -22.33
CA THR A 238 0.56 -24.82 -22.67
C THR A 238 -0.55 -25.60 -21.97
N GLY A 239 -1.13 -25.03 -20.90
CA GLY A 239 -2.20 -25.62 -20.10
C GLY A 239 -2.78 -24.61 -19.11
N ALA A 240 -3.86 -24.97 -18.42
CA ALA A 240 -4.47 -24.10 -17.41
C ALA A 240 -3.54 -23.95 -16.20
N HIS A 241 -3.12 -22.71 -15.93
CA HIS A 241 -2.31 -22.32 -14.77
C HIS A 241 -2.49 -20.84 -14.51
N LEU A 242 -2.14 -20.41 -13.30
CA LEU A 242 -1.96 -19.00 -12.96
C LEU A 242 -0.48 -18.69 -13.00
N HIS A 243 -0.07 -17.74 -13.85
CA HIS A 243 1.23 -17.10 -13.73
C HIS A 243 1.10 -15.88 -12.81
N TRP A 244 1.86 -15.89 -11.72
CA TRP A 244 1.81 -14.87 -10.67
C TRP A 244 3.17 -14.21 -10.46
N SER A 245 3.26 -12.91 -10.75
CA SER A 245 4.50 -12.13 -10.59
C SER A 245 4.30 -11.06 -9.51
N VAL A 246 5.38 -10.72 -8.80
CA VAL A 246 5.38 -9.66 -7.80
C VAL A 246 6.56 -8.72 -7.98
N TYR A 247 6.29 -7.44 -7.81
CA TYR A 247 7.28 -6.37 -7.88
C TYR A 247 7.29 -5.55 -6.60
N ARG A 248 8.46 -5.07 -6.20
CA ARG A 248 8.67 -4.13 -5.11
C ARG A 248 9.40 -2.91 -5.65
N ALA A 249 8.76 -1.75 -5.58
CA ALA A 249 9.32 -0.51 -6.11
C ALA A 249 9.76 -0.62 -7.59
N GLY A 250 9.01 -1.40 -8.39
CA GLY A 250 9.30 -1.66 -9.80
C GLY A 250 10.31 -2.79 -10.07
N GLU A 251 10.99 -3.29 -9.03
CA GLU A 251 11.89 -4.44 -9.17
C GLU A 251 11.15 -5.75 -8.97
N LEU A 252 11.40 -6.71 -9.84
CA LEU A 252 10.84 -8.05 -9.73
C LEU A 252 11.39 -8.76 -8.49
N ILE A 253 10.55 -9.47 -7.75
CA ILE A 253 10.95 -10.27 -6.59
C ILE A 253 10.28 -11.66 -6.66
N ASP A 254 10.85 -12.63 -5.94
CA ASP A 254 10.23 -13.94 -5.75
C ASP A 254 8.90 -13.78 -4.97
N PRO A 255 7.73 -14.10 -5.57
CA PRO A 255 6.44 -14.04 -4.88
C PRO A 255 6.38 -14.89 -3.62
N MET A 256 7.09 -16.03 -3.59
CA MET A 256 7.09 -16.94 -2.45
C MET A 256 7.74 -16.33 -1.20
N SER A 257 8.61 -15.33 -1.38
CA SER A 257 9.23 -14.60 -0.26
C SER A 257 8.24 -13.80 0.61
N LEU A 258 7.00 -13.61 0.15
CA LEU A 258 5.96 -12.87 0.86
C LEU A 258 4.97 -13.78 1.61
N ILE A 259 4.94 -15.07 1.29
CA ILE A 259 4.03 -16.04 1.90
C ILE A 259 4.59 -16.43 3.28
N ALA A 260 3.75 -16.36 4.31
CA ALA A 260 4.11 -16.91 5.61
C ALA A 260 3.93 -18.43 5.62
N HIS A 261 4.94 -19.14 6.11
CA HIS A 261 4.94 -20.59 6.34
C HIS A 261 4.45 -20.95 7.74
#